data_AF-A0A2P5HWY4-F1
#
_entry.id   AF-A0A2P5HWY4-F1
#
_cell.length_a   1.000
_cell.length_b   1.000
_cell.length_c   1.000
_cell.angle_alpha   90.00
_cell.angle_beta   90.00
_cell.angle_gamma   90.00
#
_symmetry.space_group_name_H-M   'P 1'
#
loop_
_entity.id
_entity.type
_entity.pdbx_description
1 polymer ?
#
loop_
_entity_poly.entity_id
_entity_poly.type
_entity_poly.pdbx_seq_one_letter_code
_entity_poly.pdbx_strand_id
1 'polypeptide(L)'
;MLCKSFTALAVASLASAATPSGFEPASTTDLIVTYNGVQAQSGSVVARDGTASEPKLATTQRLNGTSYAVLMIDLDIPTNSPPQTNTLLHWMQTDLTPATSATALNTSAGNANVFALETGQTPAFATYLQPNPPARVPLSHRYTQILVDTTGVQQTALDSLKSAAETRQGFKAQEVLAAAGLENKVVAGNFYNVTNPGPVAASNSSSSGGSSSGSGSSSGSGSSSGGGARSGSNSTSGSGGGSGNGTGAGAATGSGSNPGTNGTQPGNITSGAVVQESKSMTALVLLVVATLFLGV
;
A
#
# COMPACT_ATOMS: atom_id res chain seq x y z
N MET A 1 57.01 27.45 -6.03
CA MET A 1 56.23 26.28 -5.55
C MET A 1 54.77 26.69 -5.54
N LEU A 2 53.99 26.31 -6.56
CA LEU A 2 52.59 26.68 -6.70
C LEU A 2 51.72 25.51 -6.21
N CYS A 3 51.18 25.61 -5.00
CA CYS A 3 50.22 24.64 -4.47
C CYS A 3 48.89 24.79 -5.21
N LYS A 4 48.55 23.78 -6.02
CA LYS A 4 47.24 23.67 -6.67
C LYS A 4 46.26 23.04 -5.67
N SER A 5 45.39 23.86 -5.09
CA SER A 5 44.29 23.38 -4.26
C SER A 5 43.17 22.83 -5.15
N PHE A 6 42.92 21.51 -5.08
CA PHE A 6 41.74 20.89 -5.68
C PHE A 6 40.56 21.03 -4.72
N THR A 7 39.51 21.71 -5.13
CA THR A 7 38.24 21.79 -4.39
C THR A 7 37.32 20.69 -4.91
N ALA A 8 37.10 19.65 -4.13
CA ALA A 8 36.15 18.58 -4.45
C ALA A 8 34.75 19.01 -4.01
N LEU A 9 33.85 19.24 -4.98
CA LEU A 9 32.43 19.51 -4.73
C LEU A 9 31.70 18.16 -4.69
N ALA A 10 31.42 17.64 -3.50
CA ALA A 10 30.60 16.44 -3.33
C ALA A 10 29.13 16.81 -3.53
N VAL A 11 28.60 16.55 -4.73
CA VAL A 11 27.15 16.64 -4.99
C VAL A 11 26.51 15.35 -4.47
N ALA A 12 25.99 15.40 -3.24
CA ALA A 12 25.12 14.35 -2.73
C ALA A 12 23.76 14.46 -3.43
N SER A 13 23.58 13.74 -4.54
CA SER A 13 22.26 13.53 -5.11
C SER A 13 21.49 12.62 -4.16
N LEU A 14 20.66 13.21 -3.29
CA LEU A 14 19.62 12.49 -2.57
C LEU A 14 18.62 11.99 -3.61
N ALA A 15 18.86 10.81 -4.18
CA ALA A 15 17.84 10.08 -4.91
C ALA A 15 16.75 9.75 -3.88
N SER A 16 15.65 10.50 -3.89
CA SER A 16 14.44 10.08 -3.18
C SER A 16 13.99 8.77 -3.81
N ALA A 17 14.25 7.66 -3.12
CA ALA A 17 13.66 6.39 -3.51
C ALA A 17 12.14 6.55 -3.43
N ALA A 18 11.46 6.25 -4.54
CA ALA A 18 10.02 6.36 -4.63
C ALA A 18 9.32 5.20 -3.92
N THR A 19 10.04 4.10 -3.71
CA THR A 19 9.68 2.98 -2.80
C THR A 19 10.45 3.08 -1.48
N PRO A 20 9.96 2.48 -0.37
CA PRO A 20 10.64 2.59 0.92
C PRO A 20 11.95 1.81 0.91
N SER A 21 12.91 2.24 1.75
CA SER A 21 14.20 1.57 1.88
C SER A 21 14.05 0.06 2.18
N GLY A 22 14.79 -0.77 1.46
CA GLY A 22 14.79 -2.23 1.61
C GLY A 22 13.60 -2.95 0.96
N PHE A 23 12.71 -2.24 0.27
CA PHE A 23 11.68 -2.85 -0.58
C PHE A 23 12.29 -3.23 -1.93
N GLU A 24 11.96 -4.43 -2.40
CA GLU A 24 12.36 -4.93 -3.72
C GLU A 24 11.14 -5.44 -4.51
N PRO A 25 11.04 -5.12 -5.83
CA PRO A 25 11.98 -4.29 -6.60
C PRO A 25 11.88 -2.79 -6.23
N ALA A 26 13.03 -2.15 -6.02
CA ALA A 26 13.09 -0.73 -5.75
C ALA A 26 12.81 0.14 -6.99
N SER A 27 12.24 1.33 -6.79
CA SER A 27 12.14 2.35 -7.84
C SER A 27 12.56 3.73 -7.30
N THR A 28 13.26 4.50 -8.14
CA THR A 28 13.62 5.90 -7.89
C THR A 28 12.77 6.88 -8.70
N THR A 29 11.86 6.36 -9.54
CA THR A 29 10.94 7.18 -10.34
C THR A 29 9.61 7.26 -9.61
N ASP A 30 9.12 8.49 -9.38
CA ASP A 30 7.87 8.71 -8.68
C ASP A 30 6.64 8.29 -9.50
N LEU A 31 5.79 7.47 -8.86
CA LEU A 31 4.41 7.23 -9.24
C LEU A 31 3.53 8.21 -8.47
N ILE A 32 2.77 9.03 -9.19
CA ILE A 32 1.83 9.95 -8.57
C ILE A 32 0.58 9.15 -8.17
N VAL A 33 0.31 9.08 -6.88
CA VAL A 33 -0.86 8.40 -6.31
C VAL A 33 -1.77 9.46 -5.73
N THR A 34 -3.04 9.49 -6.14
CA THR A 34 -4.02 10.47 -5.64
C THR A 34 -5.29 9.82 -5.17
N TYR A 35 -5.80 10.30 -4.04
CA TYR A 35 -7.09 9.93 -3.47
C TYR A 35 -7.96 11.18 -3.40
N ASN A 36 -9.12 11.16 -4.05
CA ASN A 36 -10.04 12.32 -4.08
C ASN A 36 -9.36 13.63 -4.51
N GLY A 37 -8.38 13.56 -5.43
CA GLY A 37 -7.61 14.71 -5.90
C GLY A 37 -6.48 15.17 -4.97
N VAL A 38 -6.29 14.53 -3.81
CA VAL A 38 -5.18 14.78 -2.90
C VAL A 38 -4.06 13.78 -3.17
N GLN A 39 -2.84 14.26 -3.40
CA GLN A 39 -1.69 13.40 -3.61
C GLN A 39 -1.24 12.75 -2.30
N ALA A 40 -1.10 11.42 -2.33
CA ALA A 40 -0.34 10.68 -1.33
C ALA A 40 1.15 10.81 -1.66
N GLN A 41 1.84 11.75 -1.01
CA GLN A 41 3.27 11.95 -1.22
C GLN A 41 4.07 10.76 -0.67
N SER A 42 5.19 10.43 -1.32
CA SER A 42 6.10 9.38 -0.88
C SER A 42 6.51 9.60 0.58
N GLY A 43 6.26 8.61 1.43
CA GLY A 43 6.53 8.61 2.88
C GLY A 43 5.57 9.43 3.75
N SER A 44 4.59 10.12 3.18
CA SER A 44 3.61 10.89 3.97
C SER A 44 2.60 10.01 4.70
N VAL A 45 1.94 10.56 5.72
CA VAL A 45 0.80 9.92 6.39
C VAL A 45 -0.49 10.36 5.70
N VAL A 46 -1.31 9.39 5.29
CA VAL A 46 -2.61 9.59 4.65
C VAL A 46 -3.71 9.13 5.60
N ALA A 47 -4.80 9.88 5.67
CA ALA A 47 -5.96 9.52 6.48
C ALA A 47 -6.64 8.26 5.92
N ARG A 48 -6.93 7.30 6.80
CA ARG A 48 -7.59 6.03 6.46
C ARG A 48 -8.87 6.23 5.65
N ASP A 49 -9.74 7.15 6.07
CA ASP A 49 -11.04 7.36 5.42
C ASP A 49 -10.88 7.97 4.01
N GLY A 50 -9.76 8.67 3.77
CA GLY A 50 -9.42 9.19 2.45
C GLY A 50 -9.05 8.10 1.43
N THR A 51 -8.71 6.89 1.88
CA THR A 51 -8.28 5.78 1.01
C THR A 51 -9.37 4.72 0.80
N ALA A 52 -10.65 5.06 1.02
CA ALA A 52 -11.77 4.13 0.90
C ALA A 52 -11.98 3.56 -0.51
N SER A 53 -11.50 4.25 -1.55
CA SER A 53 -11.57 3.81 -2.95
C SER A 53 -10.17 3.74 -3.55
N GLU A 54 -10.01 2.95 -4.61
CA GLU A 54 -8.75 2.84 -5.34
C GLU A 54 -8.22 4.20 -5.83
N PRO A 55 -6.90 4.42 -5.78
CA PRO A 55 -6.31 5.71 -6.17
C PRO A 55 -6.33 5.91 -7.68
N LYS A 56 -6.29 7.17 -8.10
CA LYS A 56 -5.85 7.51 -9.46
C LYS A 56 -4.33 7.57 -9.51
N LEU A 57 -3.78 6.97 -10.56
CA LEU A 57 -2.34 6.88 -10.80
C LEU A 57 -1.94 7.80 -11.94
N ALA A 58 -0.76 8.39 -11.85
CA ALA A 58 -0.18 9.20 -12.93
C ALA A 58 1.34 9.20 -12.86
N THR A 59 1.98 9.72 -13.90
CA THR A 59 3.43 9.93 -13.98
C THR A 59 3.73 11.35 -14.47
N THR A 60 4.89 11.89 -14.14
CA THR A 60 5.31 13.24 -14.58
C THR A 60 5.75 13.25 -16.05
N GLN A 61 6.18 12.10 -16.57
CA GLN A 61 6.56 11.91 -17.96
C GLN A 61 5.68 10.84 -18.59
N ARG A 62 5.32 11.02 -19.86
CA ARG A 62 4.56 10.02 -20.59
C ARG A 62 5.37 8.73 -20.67
N LEU A 63 4.75 7.64 -20.26
CA LEU A 63 5.33 6.31 -20.41
C LEU A 63 5.20 5.83 -21.88
N ASN A 64 6.20 5.11 -22.37
CA ASN A 64 6.31 4.70 -23.77
C ASN A 64 5.61 3.36 -24.09
N GLY A 65 5.32 2.56 -23.06
CA GLY A 65 4.61 1.31 -23.19
C GLY A 65 3.11 1.51 -23.41
N THR A 66 2.45 0.44 -23.83
CA THR A 66 1.03 0.44 -24.17
C THR A 66 0.17 -0.24 -23.11
N SER A 67 0.76 -0.96 -22.15
CA SER A 67 0.03 -1.62 -21.06
C SER A 67 0.89 -1.71 -19.82
N TYR A 68 0.28 -1.48 -18.66
CA TYR A 68 0.92 -1.52 -17.36
C TYR A 68 0.08 -2.30 -16.34
N ALA A 69 0.77 -2.77 -15.30
CA ALA A 69 0.14 -3.27 -14.09
C ALA A 69 0.59 -2.45 -12.88
N VAL A 70 -0.32 -2.24 -11.93
CA VAL A 70 0.00 -1.70 -10.60
C VAL A 70 -0.15 -2.80 -9.57
N LEU A 71 0.77 -2.84 -8.61
CA LEU A 71 0.67 -3.65 -7.41
C LEU A 71 0.72 -2.73 -6.20
N MET A 72 -0.22 -2.88 -5.27
CA MET A 72 -0.22 -2.19 -3.98
C MET A 72 -0.05 -3.20 -2.85
N ILE A 73 1.00 -3.05 -2.06
CA ILE A 73 1.40 -3.99 -1.01
C ILE A 73 1.50 -3.26 0.34
N ASP A 74 0.84 -3.80 1.36
CA ASP A 74 1.08 -3.45 2.76
C ASP A 74 2.28 -4.26 3.25
N LEU A 75 3.31 -3.59 3.77
CA LEU A 75 4.57 -4.21 4.21
C LEU A 75 4.60 -4.61 5.69
N ASP A 76 3.59 -4.21 6.45
CA ASP A 76 3.70 -4.09 7.90
C ASP A 76 2.56 -4.82 8.64
N ILE A 77 1.95 -5.83 8.02
CA ILE A 77 0.90 -6.64 8.67
C ILE A 77 1.47 -7.32 9.92
N PRO A 78 0.94 -7.07 11.12
CA PRO A 78 1.45 -7.68 12.33
C PRO A 78 1.30 -9.20 12.30
N THR A 79 2.32 -9.91 12.75
CA THR A 79 2.25 -11.35 13.02
C THR A 79 1.86 -11.62 14.47
N ASN A 80 1.74 -12.91 14.84
CA ASN A 80 1.58 -13.32 16.24
C ASN A 80 2.86 -13.15 17.07
N SER A 81 3.99 -12.78 16.46
CA SER A 81 5.30 -12.60 17.10
C SER A 81 5.88 -11.20 16.83
N PRO A 82 5.29 -10.10 17.37
CA PRO A 82 5.83 -8.75 17.18
C PRO A 82 7.30 -8.63 17.62
N PRO A 83 8.12 -7.78 16.97
CA PRO A 83 7.76 -6.79 15.94
C PRO A 83 7.76 -7.37 14.51
N GLN A 84 7.76 -8.69 14.33
CA GLN A 84 7.77 -9.29 13.00
C GLN A 84 6.48 -8.94 12.25
N THR A 85 6.65 -8.49 11.01
CA THR A 85 5.55 -8.19 10.10
C THR A 85 5.52 -9.18 8.93
N ASN A 86 4.41 -9.17 8.20
CA ASN A 86 4.23 -9.86 6.94
C ASN A 86 3.68 -8.87 5.90
N THR A 87 3.59 -9.31 4.65
CA THR A 87 3.05 -8.51 3.56
C THR A 87 1.60 -8.88 3.22
N LEU A 88 0.85 -7.95 2.63
CA LEU A 88 -0.48 -8.20 2.07
C LEU A 88 -0.67 -7.45 0.75
N LEU A 89 -1.12 -8.14 -0.29
CA LEU A 89 -1.54 -7.53 -1.55
C LEU A 89 -2.92 -6.85 -1.39
N HIS A 90 -2.92 -5.53 -1.43
CA HIS A 90 -4.14 -4.72 -1.36
C HIS A 90 -4.83 -4.58 -2.71
N TRP A 91 -4.07 -4.45 -3.79
CA TRP A 91 -4.62 -4.22 -5.11
C TRP A 91 -3.65 -4.69 -6.19
N MET A 92 -4.17 -5.32 -7.23
CA MET A 92 -3.45 -5.60 -8.46
C MET A 92 -4.38 -5.37 -9.64
N GLN A 93 -4.09 -4.32 -10.41
CA GLN A 93 -4.82 -3.97 -11.63
C GLN A 93 -3.84 -4.02 -12.80
N THR A 94 -4.24 -4.70 -13.87
CA THR A 94 -3.52 -4.76 -15.14
C THR A 94 -4.24 -3.89 -16.17
N ASP A 95 -3.76 -3.88 -17.42
CA ASP A 95 -4.44 -3.18 -18.51
C ASP A 95 -4.57 -1.67 -18.24
N LEU A 96 -3.58 -1.11 -17.53
CA LEU A 96 -3.45 0.33 -17.34
C LEU A 96 -2.77 0.93 -18.58
N THR A 97 -3.34 2.00 -19.13
CA THR A 97 -2.80 2.68 -20.31
C THR A 97 -2.45 4.13 -19.99
N PRO A 98 -1.28 4.65 -20.41
CA PRO A 98 -0.93 6.03 -20.14
C PRO A 98 -1.71 6.98 -21.06
N ALA A 99 -2.24 8.06 -20.48
CA ALA A 99 -2.87 9.13 -21.23
C ALA A 99 -1.91 9.70 -22.27
N THR A 100 -2.43 10.05 -23.44
CA THR A 100 -1.63 10.61 -24.54
C THR A 100 -1.28 12.07 -24.33
N SER A 101 -2.05 12.78 -23.50
CA SER A 101 -1.91 14.19 -23.19
C SER A 101 -1.78 14.40 -21.69
N ALA A 102 -0.95 15.37 -21.30
CA ALA A 102 -0.82 15.74 -19.90
C ALA A 102 -2.06 16.49 -19.43
N THR A 103 -2.43 16.31 -18.16
CA THR A 103 -3.46 17.07 -17.46
C THR A 103 -2.85 17.77 -16.25
N ALA A 104 -3.43 18.90 -15.86
CA ALA A 104 -2.98 19.60 -14.66
C ALA A 104 -3.50 18.88 -13.40
N LEU A 105 -2.60 18.59 -12.48
CA LEU A 105 -2.90 18.06 -11.16
C LEU A 105 -2.35 19.02 -10.10
N ASN A 106 -3.20 19.34 -9.12
CA ASN A 106 -2.75 20.10 -7.96
C ASN A 106 -2.01 19.15 -7.02
N THR A 107 -0.71 19.34 -6.90
CA THR A 107 0.14 18.64 -5.94
C THR A 107 0.43 19.55 -4.76
N SER A 108 0.93 18.98 -3.66
CA SER A 108 1.47 19.74 -2.53
C SER A 108 2.68 20.63 -2.91
N ALA A 109 3.37 20.31 -4.01
CA ALA A 109 4.45 21.12 -4.58
C ALA A 109 3.95 22.19 -5.58
N GLY A 110 2.64 22.31 -5.78
CA GLY A 110 2.00 23.20 -6.76
C GLY A 110 1.36 22.45 -7.93
N ASN A 111 1.00 23.17 -8.98
CA ASN A 111 0.37 22.56 -10.15
C ASN A 111 1.42 21.81 -10.97
N ALA A 112 1.20 20.53 -11.22
CA ALA A 112 2.05 19.70 -12.06
C ALA A 112 1.27 19.20 -13.29
N ASN A 113 1.93 19.12 -14.43
CA ASN A 113 1.40 18.43 -15.60
C ASN A 113 1.73 16.94 -15.47
N VAL A 114 0.70 16.09 -15.54
CA VAL A 114 0.82 14.65 -15.31
C VAL A 114 0.13 13.86 -16.40
N PHE A 115 0.65 12.66 -16.67
CA PHE A 115 0.05 11.69 -17.57
C PHE A 115 -0.66 10.64 -16.72
N ALA A 116 -1.99 10.73 -16.66
CA ALA A 116 -2.82 9.79 -15.92
C ALA A 116 -2.71 8.39 -16.51
N LEU A 117 -2.89 7.37 -15.67
CA LEU A 117 -3.11 6.00 -16.13
C LEU A 117 -4.60 5.70 -16.10
N GLU A 118 -5.10 5.22 -17.23
CA GLU A 118 -6.50 4.84 -17.41
C GLU A 118 -6.64 3.33 -17.35
N THR A 119 -7.60 2.86 -16.55
CA THR A 119 -7.92 1.44 -16.46
C THR A 119 -8.68 0.99 -17.69
N GLY A 120 -8.20 -0.08 -18.32
CA GLY A 120 -8.89 -0.76 -19.40
C GLY A 120 -10.10 -1.57 -18.91
N GLN A 121 -10.49 -2.59 -19.68
CA GLN A 121 -11.69 -3.38 -19.39
C GLN A 121 -11.39 -4.63 -18.56
N THR A 122 -10.12 -4.94 -18.35
CA THR A 122 -9.70 -6.11 -17.57
C THR A 122 -10.01 -5.91 -16.08
N PRO A 123 -10.77 -6.80 -15.43
CA PRO A 123 -10.98 -6.73 -13.99
C PRO A 123 -9.66 -6.84 -13.22
N ALA A 124 -9.57 -6.17 -12.08
CA ALA A 124 -8.44 -6.31 -11.16
C ALA A 124 -8.20 -7.79 -10.82
N PHE A 125 -6.95 -8.24 -10.95
CA PHE A 125 -6.54 -9.59 -10.51
C PHE A 125 -6.66 -9.73 -9.00
N ALA A 126 -6.39 -8.65 -8.26
CA ALA A 126 -6.77 -8.49 -6.86
C ALA A 126 -7.53 -7.17 -6.72
N THR A 127 -8.84 -7.24 -6.47
CA THR A 127 -9.69 -6.08 -6.17
C THR A 127 -9.12 -5.25 -5.02
N TYR A 128 -9.31 -3.93 -5.07
CA TYR A 128 -8.79 -3.00 -4.09
C TYR A 128 -9.33 -3.28 -2.69
N LEU A 129 -8.41 -3.37 -1.72
CA LEU A 129 -8.70 -3.35 -0.29
C LEU A 129 -8.24 -2.02 0.29
N GLN A 130 -9.14 -1.32 0.98
CA GLN A 130 -8.79 -0.11 1.71
C GLN A 130 -7.70 -0.39 2.77
N PRO A 131 -6.66 0.46 2.89
CA PRO A 131 -5.77 0.50 4.03
C PRO A 131 -6.52 0.47 5.37
N ASN A 132 -6.21 -0.50 6.24
CA ASN A 132 -6.87 -0.62 7.52
C ASN A 132 -5.93 -1.23 8.59
N PRO A 133 -4.87 -0.51 8.99
CA PRO A 133 -3.97 -0.97 10.05
C PRO A 133 -4.76 -1.32 11.32
N PRO A 134 -4.54 -2.51 11.93
CA PRO A 134 -5.15 -2.84 13.20
C PRO A 134 -4.59 -1.95 14.32
N ALA A 135 -5.30 -1.88 15.45
CA ALA A 135 -4.81 -1.22 16.66
C ALA A 135 -3.79 -2.11 17.40
N ARG A 136 -2.71 -2.52 16.70
CA ARG A 136 -1.62 -3.38 17.19
C ARG A 136 -0.31 -2.91 16.57
N VAL A 137 0.81 -3.07 17.27
CA VAL A 137 2.14 -2.69 16.78
C VAL A 137 2.55 -3.54 15.55
N PRO A 138 3.07 -2.93 14.46
CA PRO A 138 3.19 -1.48 14.26
C PRO A 138 1.84 -0.81 13.97
N LEU A 139 1.58 0.32 14.65
CA LEU A 139 0.34 1.08 14.49
C LEU A 139 0.25 1.82 13.15
N SER A 140 1.37 1.98 12.46
CA SER A 140 1.47 2.60 11.14
C SER A 140 1.99 1.58 10.14
N HIS A 141 1.28 1.42 9.03
CA HIS A 141 1.68 0.51 7.96
C HIS A 141 2.10 1.29 6.72
N ARG A 142 3.13 0.80 6.03
CA ARG A 142 3.60 1.29 4.74
C ARG A 142 2.86 0.58 3.61
N TYR A 143 2.12 1.35 2.83
CA TYR A 143 1.46 0.92 1.61
C TYR A 143 2.31 1.34 0.42
N THR A 144 2.97 0.37 -0.21
CA THR A 144 3.88 0.60 -1.34
C THR A 144 3.17 0.25 -2.64
N GLN A 145 3.25 1.14 -3.62
CA GLN A 145 2.77 0.91 -4.97
C GLN A 145 3.96 0.82 -5.93
N ILE A 146 3.93 -0.15 -6.83
CA ILE A 146 4.85 -0.22 -7.97
C ILE A 146 4.06 -0.31 -9.27
N LEU A 147 4.58 0.35 -10.30
CA LEU A 147 4.07 0.28 -11.67
C LEU A 147 5.01 -0.55 -12.53
N VAL A 148 4.47 -1.54 -13.20
CA VAL A 148 5.20 -2.54 -13.99
C VAL A 148 4.77 -2.43 -15.44
N ASP A 149 5.73 -2.32 -16.36
CA ASP A 149 5.47 -2.34 -17.80
C ASP A 149 5.11 -3.75 -18.28
N THR A 150 3.87 -3.93 -18.72
CA THR A 150 3.34 -5.18 -19.26
C THR A 150 3.19 -5.15 -20.79
N THR A 151 3.80 -4.18 -21.45
CA THR A 151 3.77 -4.04 -22.91
C THR A 151 4.39 -5.25 -23.59
N GLY A 152 3.62 -5.89 -24.48
CA GLY A 152 4.08 -7.05 -25.26
C GLY A 152 4.38 -8.29 -24.40
N VAL A 153 3.95 -8.31 -23.15
CA VAL A 153 4.12 -9.46 -22.27
C VAL A 153 3.24 -10.62 -22.72
N GLN A 154 3.76 -11.84 -22.62
CA GLN A 154 3.02 -13.05 -22.98
C GLN A 154 1.87 -13.30 -22.01
N GLN A 155 0.79 -13.91 -22.49
CA GLN A 155 -0.37 -14.26 -21.65
C GLN A 155 0.02 -15.10 -20.43
N THR A 156 0.98 -16.01 -20.56
CA THR A 156 1.47 -16.85 -19.45
C THR A 156 2.06 -16.06 -18.29
N ALA A 157 2.70 -14.91 -18.55
CA ALA A 157 3.19 -14.03 -17.51
C ALA A 157 2.04 -13.28 -16.81
N LEU A 158 1.02 -12.86 -17.55
CA LEU A 158 -0.20 -12.29 -16.96
C LEU A 158 -0.96 -13.33 -16.13
N ASP A 159 -1.03 -14.59 -16.58
CA ASP A 159 -1.63 -15.69 -15.84
C ASP A 159 -0.84 -15.99 -14.54
N SER A 160 0.49 -15.87 -14.59
CA SER A 160 1.35 -15.96 -13.40
C SER A 160 1.03 -14.87 -12.37
N LEU A 161 0.91 -13.61 -12.82
CA LEU A 161 0.49 -12.50 -11.95
C LEU A 161 -0.91 -12.74 -11.37
N LYS A 162 -1.86 -13.18 -12.21
CA LYS A 162 -3.23 -13.49 -11.79
C LYS A 162 -3.26 -14.59 -10.72
N SER A 163 -2.52 -15.67 -10.94
CA SER A 163 -2.44 -16.78 -9.99
C SER A 163 -1.81 -16.34 -8.66
N ALA A 164 -0.75 -15.53 -8.71
CA ALA A 164 -0.14 -14.96 -7.52
C ALA A 164 -1.09 -14.05 -6.74
N ALA A 165 -1.96 -13.31 -7.44
CA ALA A 165 -2.93 -12.40 -6.83
C ALA A 165 -4.03 -13.10 -6.00
N GLU A 166 -4.27 -14.39 -6.26
CA GLU A 166 -5.22 -15.21 -5.48
C GLU A 166 -4.75 -15.38 -4.02
N THR A 167 -3.43 -15.39 -3.79
CA THR A 167 -2.84 -15.49 -2.44
C THR A 167 -2.24 -14.14 -2.04
N ARG A 168 -3.04 -13.35 -1.32
CA ARG A 168 -2.64 -11.97 -0.96
C ARG A 168 -1.66 -11.89 0.21
N GLN A 169 -1.74 -12.79 1.18
CA GLN A 169 -0.90 -12.72 2.38
C GLN A 169 0.48 -13.31 2.12
N GLY A 170 1.53 -12.67 2.64
CA GLY A 170 2.91 -13.06 2.36
C GLY A 170 3.35 -12.73 0.94
N PHE A 171 2.63 -11.85 0.23
CA PHE A 171 2.93 -11.47 -1.13
C PHE A 171 4.34 -10.86 -1.27
N LYS A 172 5.20 -11.49 -2.09
CA LYS A 172 6.58 -11.06 -2.35
C LYS A 172 6.68 -10.53 -3.77
N ALA A 173 6.62 -9.21 -3.93
CA ALA A 173 6.59 -8.56 -5.24
C ALA A 173 7.77 -9.00 -6.15
N GLN A 174 8.99 -9.00 -5.62
CA GLN A 174 10.17 -9.45 -6.37
C GLN A 174 10.06 -10.89 -6.89
N GLU A 175 9.63 -11.84 -6.04
CA GLU A 175 9.51 -13.25 -6.43
C GLU A 175 8.40 -13.46 -7.45
N VAL A 176 7.25 -12.78 -7.27
CA VAL A 176 6.13 -12.84 -8.21
C VAL A 176 6.51 -12.27 -9.57
N LEU A 177 7.19 -11.12 -9.59
CA LEU A 177 7.63 -10.51 -10.84
C LEU A 177 8.72 -11.36 -11.52
N ALA A 178 9.66 -11.93 -10.76
CA ALA A 178 10.66 -12.85 -11.30
C ALA A 178 10.03 -14.11 -11.91
N ALA A 179 9.03 -14.71 -11.24
CA ALA A 179 8.29 -15.85 -11.76
C ALA A 179 7.50 -15.53 -13.04
N ALA A 180 7.14 -14.27 -13.25
CA ALA A 180 6.49 -13.79 -14.46
C ALA A 180 7.49 -13.27 -15.53
N GLY A 181 8.79 -13.21 -15.24
CA GLY A 181 9.80 -12.59 -16.12
C GLY A 181 9.68 -11.07 -16.25
N LEU A 182 9.21 -10.41 -15.18
CA LEU A 182 8.90 -8.97 -15.10
C LEU A 182 9.73 -8.23 -14.06
N GLU A 183 10.73 -8.87 -13.45
CA GLU A 183 11.53 -8.30 -12.36
C GLU A 183 12.26 -7.00 -12.74
N ASN A 184 12.61 -6.84 -14.02
CA ASN A 184 13.28 -5.64 -14.55
C ASN A 184 12.30 -4.68 -15.24
N LYS A 185 10.99 -4.82 -15.03
CA LYS A 185 9.94 -4.04 -15.69
C LYS A 185 9.29 -2.99 -14.80
N VAL A 186 9.80 -2.78 -13.58
CA VAL A 186 9.30 -1.72 -12.70
C VAL A 186 9.76 -0.36 -13.19
N VAL A 187 8.81 0.52 -13.50
CA VAL A 187 9.07 1.83 -14.12
C VAL A 187 8.86 3.00 -13.17
N ALA A 188 8.05 2.82 -12.11
CA ALA A 188 7.78 3.84 -11.10
C ALA A 188 7.29 3.21 -9.80
N GLY A 189 7.38 3.93 -8.69
CA GLY A 189 6.83 3.52 -7.41
C GLY A 189 6.38 4.68 -6.53
N ASN A 190 5.64 4.38 -5.49
CA ASN A 190 5.28 5.32 -4.42
C ASN A 190 5.14 4.51 -3.13
N PHE A 191 5.19 5.17 -1.98
CA PHE A 191 4.65 4.60 -0.76
C PHE A 191 4.09 5.68 0.15
N TYR A 192 3.11 5.34 0.95
CA TYR A 192 2.63 6.22 2.01
C TYR A 192 2.25 5.39 3.23
N ASN A 193 2.03 6.07 4.34
CA ASN A 193 1.69 5.47 5.61
C ASN A 193 0.21 5.70 5.91
N VAL A 194 -0.46 4.69 6.46
CA VAL A 194 -1.72 4.90 7.18
C VAL A 194 -1.49 4.48 8.62
N THR A 195 -1.95 5.29 9.55
CA THR A 195 -1.76 5.07 10.98
C THR A 195 -3.10 4.87 11.67
N ASN A 196 -3.19 3.78 12.44
CA ASN A 196 -4.21 3.63 13.45
C ASN A 196 -3.63 4.14 14.77
N PRO A 197 -4.16 5.22 15.38
CA PRO A 197 -3.59 5.77 16.61
C PRO A 197 -3.66 4.82 17.82
N GLY A 198 -4.29 3.65 17.66
CA GLY A 198 -4.56 2.72 18.74
C GLY A 198 -5.77 3.17 19.57
N PRO A 199 -6.21 2.37 20.56
CA PRO A 199 -7.10 2.91 21.57
C PRO A 199 -6.42 4.12 22.21
N VAL A 200 -7.11 5.27 22.23
CA VAL A 200 -6.71 6.38 23.10
C VAL A 200 -6.60 5.77 24.49
N ALA A 201 -5.39 5.74 25.06
CA ALA A 201 -5.27 5.42 26.47
C ALA A 201 -6.17 6.44 27.17
N ALA A 202 -7.29 5.97 27.75
CA ALA A 202 -8.08 6.81 28.60
C ALA A 202 -7.07 7.40 29.58
N SER A 203 -6.92 8.73 29.56
CA SER A 203 -6.13 9.42 30.56
C SER A 203 -6.68 8.93 31.88
N ASN A 204 -5.94 8.03 32.51
CA ASN A 204 -6.20 7.60 33.85
C ASN A 204 -5.73 8.80 34.66
N SER A 205 -6.53 9.87 34.66
CA SER A 205 -6.47 10.92 35.64
C SER A 205 -6.68 10.18 36.95
N SER A 206 -5.56 9.81 37.55
CA SER A 206 -5.46 9.43 38.93
C SER A 206 -6.15 10.52 39.72
N SER A 207 -7.41 10.28 40.05
CA SER A 207 -8.05 10.79 41.24
C SER A 207 -7.25 10.26 42.43
N SER A 208 -6.05 10.82 42.59
CA SER A 208 -5.39 10.87 43.87
C SER A 208 -6.34 11.63 44.78
N GLY A 209 -7.03 10.87 45.64
CA GLY A 209 -7.86 11.38 46.69
C GLY A 209 -7.02 12.22 47.64
N GLY A 210 -6.91 13.50 47.32
CA GLY A 210 -6.47 14.54 48.24
C GLY A 210 -7.70 15.11 48.92
N SER A 211 -8.08 14.53 50.05
CA SER A 211 -9.01 15.13 51.00
C SER A 211 -8.46 16.49 51.44
N SER A 212 -8.99 17.57 50.87
CA SER A 212 -8.82 18.92 51.43
C SER A 212 -10.19 19.56 51.57
N SER A 213 -10.66 19.56 52.81
CA SER A 213 -11.76 20.37 53.29
C SER A 213 -11.37 21.84 53.17
N GLY A 214 -11.92 22.54 52.18
CA GLY A 214 -11.80 23.98 52.00
C GLY A 214 -13.18 24.62 51.92
N SER A 215 -13.64 25.17 53.03
CA SER A 215 -14.83 26.01 53.15
C SER A 215 -14.53 27.46 52.72
N GLY A 216 -15.48 28.10 52.01
CA GLY A 216 -15.50 29.55 51.72
C GLY A 216 -15.83 29.84 50.24
N SER A 217 -17.08 30.05 49.85
CA SER A 217 -17.84 31.32 49.91
C SER A 217 -17.33 32.41 48.95
N SER A 218 -17.92 32.52 47.76
CA SER A 218 -18.21 33.82 47.11
C SER A 218 -19.23 33.68 45.98
N SER A 219 -20.38 34.28 46.24
CA SER A 219 -21.43 34.83 45.36
C SER A 219 -20.99 35.35 43.99
N GLY A 220 -21.83 35.12 42.98
CA GLY A 220 -21.81 35.84 41.70
C GLY A 220 -23.04 35.54 40.84
N SER A 221 -24.00 36.46 40.85
CA SER A 221 -25.35 36.40 40.27
C SER A 221 -25.39 36.79 38.78
N GLY A 222 -26.35 36.25 38.03
CA GLY A 222 -26.82 36.74 36.72
C GLY A 222 -27.39 35.58 35.88
N SER A 223 -28.69 35.25 35.86
CA SER A 223 -29.90 35.99 35.42
C SER A 223 -29.92 36.34 33.92
N SER A 224 -30.37 35.40 33.09
CA SER A 224 -31.26 35.63 31.93
C SER A 224 -31.81 34.26 31.46
N SER A 225 -32.99 33.81 31.88
CA SER A 225 -34.35 34.17 31.42
C SER A 225 -34.68 33.74 29.97
N GLY A 226 -35.56 32.74 29.84
CA GLY A 226 -36.35 32.39 28.66
C GLY A 226 -36.09 30.95 28.17
N GLY A 227 -36.95 29.95 28.29
CA GLY A 227 -38.39 29.91 28.59
C GLY A 227 -39.14 29.18 27.47
N GLY A 228 -39.67 27.98 27.75
CA GLY A 228 -40.63 27.23 26.92
C GLY A 228 -40.18 25.80 26.59
N ALA A 229 -40.41 24.78 27.44
CA ALA A 229 -41.67 24.02 27.62
C ALA A 229 -42.20 23.45 26.28
N ARG A 230 -42.31 22.12 26.07
CA ARG A 230 -43.32 21.21 26.65
C ARG A 230 -42.80 19.76 26.49
N SER A 231 -42.73 18.95 27.56
CA SER A 231 -43.79 18.08 28.11
C SER A 231 -44.40 17.10 27.10
N GLY A 232 -44.17 15.80 27.35
CA GLY A 232 -44.78 14.69 26.62
C GLY A 232 -44.31 13.34 27.14
N SER A 233 -44.63 13.04 28.40
CA SER A 233 -44.55 11.71 29.01
C SER A 233 -45.50 10.73 28.30
N ASN A 234 -45.03 9.54 27.91
CA ASN A 234 -45.86 8.35 28.01
C ASN A 234 -45.03 7.07 28.20
N SER A 235 -45.30 6.43 29.32
CA SER A 235 -44.99 5.06 29.70
C SER A 235 -45.70 4.05 28.80
N THR A 236 -45.00 3.01 28.35
CA THR A 236 -45.64 1.72 28.06
C THR A 236 -44.69 0.56 28.33
N SER A 237 -45.14 -0.27 29.27
CA SER A 237 -44.72 -1.64 29.58
C SER A 237 -44.85 -2.58 28.39
N GLY A 238 -43.93 -3.55 28.28
CA GLY A 238 -44.04 -4.65 27.33
C GLY A 238 -43.09 -5.80 27.67
N SER A 239 -43.55 -6.70 28.54
CA SER A 239 -42.94 -8.01 28.82
C SER A 239 -43.17 -8.97 27.65
N GLY A 240 -42.19 -9.80 27.31
CA GLY A 240 -42.37 -10.87 26.33
C GLY A 240 -41.17 -11.79 26.24
N GLY A 241 -41.17 -12.85 27.06
CA GLY A 241 -40.23 -13.96 26.96
C GLY A 241 -40.54 -14.86 25.76
N GLY A 242 -39.51 -15.49 25.22
CA GLY A 242 -39.62 -16.44 24.12
C GLY A 242 -38.40 -17.36 24.06
N SER A 243 -38.46 -18.43 24.83
CA SER A 243 -37.56 -19.59 24.74
C SER A 243 -37.89 -20.40 23.49
N GLY A 244 -36.88 -20.72 22.67
CA GLY A 244 -37.02 -21.57 21.49
C GLY A 244 -35.89 -22.58 21.37
N ASN A 245 -36.10 -23.76 21.95
CA ASN A 245 -35.28 -24.96 21.76
C ASN A 245 -35.54 -25.52 20.34
N GLY A 246 -34.48 -25.81 19.58
CA GLY A 246 -34.60 -26.41 18.24
C GLY A 246 -33.48 -27.41 17.98
N THR A 247 -33.65 -28.63 18.48
CA THR A 247 -32.90 -29.82 18.07
C THR A 247 -33.44 -30.34 16.74
N GLY A 248 -32.59 -30.50 15.73
CA GLY A 248 -32.93 -31.15 14.46
C GLY A 248 -31.74 -31.96 13.94
N ALA A 249 -31.82 -33.27 14.08
CA ALA A 249 -30.85 -34.26 13.58
C ALA A 249 -31.48 -35.09 12.44
N GLY A 250 -30.64 -35.55 11.52
CA GLY A 250 -30.93 -36.55 10.48
C GLY A 250 -31.21 -35.92 9.10
N ALA A 251 -30.72 -36.42 7.98
CA ALA A 251 -29.99 -37.65 7.68
C ALA A 251 -29.28 -37.46 6.31
N ALA A 252 -28.08 -38.02 6.15
CA ALA A 252 -27.45 -38.18 4.84
C ALA A 252 -26.82 -39.57 4.75
N THR A 253 -27.61 -40.51 4.23
CA THR A 253 -27.16 -41.80 3.71
C THR A 253 -26.91 -41.65 2.21
N GLY A 254 -25.68 -41.81 1.77
CA GLY A 254 -25.29 -41.83 0.36
C GLY A 254 -24.07 -42.73 0.18
N SER A 255 -24.35 -44.01 -0.02
CA SER A 255 -23.38 -45.08 -0.33
C SER A 255 -22.94 -44.97 -1.79
N GLY A 256 -21.63 -45.05 -2.05
CA GLY A 256 -21.05 -45.04 -3.39
C GLY A 256 -19.70 -45.75 -3.41
N SER A 257 -19.73 -47.05 -3.61
CA SER A 257 -18.59 -47.94 -3.88
C SER A 257 -17.98 -47.64 -5.27
N ASN A 258 -16.64 -47.63 -5.42
CA ASN A 258 -15.86 -48.71 -6.06
C ASN A 258 -14.37 -48.31 -6.25
N PRO A 259 -13.45 -49.31 -6.40
CA PRO A 259 -12.01 -49.17 -6.25
C PRO A 259 -11.27 -48.99 -7.58
N GLY A 260 -9.99 -48.60 -7.52
CA GLY A 260 -9.12 -48.54 -8.69
C GLY A 260 -7.69 -48.13 -8.36
N THR A 261 -6.91 -49.06 -7.82
CA THR A 261 -5.45 -49.03 -7.83
C THR A 261 -4.92 -49.42 -9.22
N ASN A 262 -4.24 -48.53 -9.94
CA ASN A 262 -3.20 -48.95 -10.90
C ASN A 262 -2.34 -47.78 -11.41
N GLY A 263 -1.00 -47.92 -11.29
CA GLY A 263 0.03 -47.29 -12.14
C GLY A 263 0.13 -45.75 -12.11
N THR A 264 1.27 -45.09 -12.29
CA THR A 264 2.58 -45.49 -12.80
C THR A 264 3.53 -44.35 -12.40
N GLN A 265 4.71 -44.70 -11.90
CA GLN A 265 5.81 -43.79 -11.64
C GLN A 265 6.53 -43.43 -12.96
N PRO A 266 6.78 -42.13 -13.22
CA PRO A 266 8.01 -41.70 -13.89
C PRO A 266 8.76 -40.76 -12.94
N GLY A 267 10.01 -41.04 -12.57
CA GLY A 267 11.14 -40.91 -13.48
C GLY A 267 12.02 -39.80 -12.90
N ASN A 268 13.02 -40.20 -12.13
CA ASN A 268 14.02 -39.34 -11.52
C ASN A 268 14.86 -38.69 -12.64
N ILE A 269 14.68 -37.39 -12.89
CA ILE A 269 15.49 -36.64 -13.84
C ILE A 269 16.66 -36.00 -13.09
N THR A 270 17.83 -36.55 -13.36
CA THR A 270 19.17 -36.04 -13.05
C THR A 270 19.29 -34.55 -13.36
N SER A 271 19.48 -33.73 -12.33
CA SER A 271 19.83 -32.31 -12.48
C SER A 271 21.28 -32.17 -12.93
N GLY A 272 21.47 -31.78 -14.19
CA GLY A 272 22.76 -31.32 -14.71
C GLY A 272 23.03 -29.88 -14.26
N ALA A 273 24.22 -29.65 -13.72
CA ALA A 273 24.72 -28.33 -13.37
C ALA A 273 24.87 -27.47 -14.63
N VAL A 274 24.09 -26.39 -14.74
CA VAL A 274 24.33 -25.32 -15.70
C VAL A 274 25.12 -24.23 -14.98
N VAL A 275 26.40 -24.12 -15.34
CA VAL A 275 27.26 -23.00 -15.00
C VAL A 275 26.73 -21.77 -15.73
N GLN A 276 26.10 -20.83 -15.03
CA GLN A 276 25.86 -19.49 -15.56
C GLN A 276 27.10 -18.63 -15.32
N GLU A 277 27.79 -18.28 -16.42
CA GLU A 277 28.76 -17.20 -16.46
C GLU A 277 28.06 -15.87 -16.11
N SER A 278 28.47 -15.26 -15.00
CA SER A 278 28.12 -13.89 -14.63
C SER A 278 28.96 -12.91 -15.45
N LYS A 279 28.40 -12.42 -16.57
CA LYS A 279 28.95 -11.26 -17.27
C LYS A 279 28.59 -10.00 -16.49
N SER A 280 29.55 -9.54 -15.68
CA SER A 280 29.55 -8.23 -15.05
C SER A 280 29.47 -7.13 -16.12
N MET A 281 28.33 -6.45 -16.23
CA MET A 281 28.22 -5.22 -17.01
C MET A 281 28.68 -4.04 -16.15
N THR A 282 29.92 -3.63 -16.38
CA THR A 282 30.47 -2.35 -15.92
C THR A 282 29.73 -1.22 -16.63
N ALA A 283 28.84 -0.52 -15.92
CA ALA A 283 28.21 0.70 -16.41
C ALA A 283 29.25 1.83 -16.45
N LEU A 284 29.70 2.19 -17.65
CA LEU A 284 30.55 3.35 -17.92
C LEU A 284 29.67 4.61 -17.91
N VAL A 285 29.64 5.33 -16.81
CA VAL A 285 29.01 6.66 -16.74
C VAL A 285 29.99 7.68 -17.32
N LEU A 286 29.73 8.11 -18.56
CA LEU A 286 30.49 9.16 -19.24
C LEU A 286 29.92 10.53 -18.84
N LEU A 287 30.54 11.19 -17.86
CA LEU A 287 30.20 12.57 -17.50
C LEU A 287 30.99 13.52 -18.41
N VAL A 288 30.33 14.09 -19.42
CA VAL A 288 30.90 15.17 -20.24
C VAL A 288 30.79 16.48 -19.46
N VAL A 289 31.89 16.93 -18.86
CA VAL A 289 32.01 18.27 -18.31
C VAL A 289 32.50 19.19 -19.42
N ALA A 290 31.61 20.02 -19.96
CA ALA A 290 31.95 21.08 -20.89
C ALA A 290 32.66 22.22 -20.13
N THR A 291 33.94 22.41 -20.39
CA THR A 291 34.70 23.59 -19.95
C THR A 291 34.39 24.76 -20.86
N LEU A 292 33.73 25.79 -20.32
CA LEU A 292 33.65 27.12 -20.91
C LEU A 292 34.53 28.05 -20.06
N PHE A 293 35.68 28.45 -20.59
CA PHE A 293 36.36 29.66 -20.11
C PHE A 293 36.75 30.51 -21.32
N LEU A 294 36.02 31.62 -21.41
CA LEU A 294 36.29 32.75 -22.29
C LEU A 294 37.59 33.45 -21.86
N GLY A 295 38.31 33.97 -22.85
CA GLY A 295 39.49 34.78 -22.62
C GLY A 295 39.17 36.18 -22.10
N VAL A 296 40.09 36.68 -21.27
CA VAL A 296 40.67 38.04 -21.28
C VAL A 296 42.11 37.89 -20.82
#